data_AF-A0A091MZQ9-F1
#
_entry.id   AF-A0A091MZQ9-F1
#
_cell.length_a   1.000
_cell.length_b   1.000
_cell.length_c   1.000
_cell.angle_alpha   90.00
_cell.angle_beta   90.00
_cell.angle_gamma   90.00
#
_symmetry.space_group_name_H-M   'P 1'
#
loop_
_entity.id
_entity.type
_entity.pdbx_description
1 polymer ?
#
loop_
_entity_poly.entity_id
_entity_poly.type
_entity_poly.pdbx_seq_one_letter_code
_entity_poly.pdbx_strand_id
1 'polypeptide(L)'
;VFHGRILAWHLVGQETRYEVEVKTPYRHRFPLVSREYLWVPNTCGCPPLQEGSEYLLMAQRHVNHEHTLNRILLQDNGYARPWT
;
A
#
# COMPACT_ATOMS: atom_id res chain seq x y z
N VAL A 1 -6.16 6.44 -4.07
CA VAL A 1 -6.68 6.77 -2.73
C VAL A 1 -7.79 5.80 -2.40
N PHE A 2 -7.63 5.07 -1.31
CA PHE A 2 -8.61 4.08 -0.86
C PHE A 2 -8.56 3.96 0.67
N HIS A 3 -9.68 3.59 1.26
CA HIS A 3 -9.77 3.06 2.61
C HIS A 3 -9.43 1.57 2.57
N GLY A 4 -8.50 1.12 3.40
CA GLY A 4 -8.15 -0.29 3.49
C GLY A 4 -7.70 -0.74 4.87
N ARG A 5 -7.80 -2.04 5.11
CA ARG A 5 -7.40 -2.72 6.34
C ARG A 5 -6.09 -3.47 6.10
N ILE A 6 -5.11 -3.28 6.97
CA ILE A 6 -3.85 -4.04 6.91
C ILE A 6 -4.12 -5.45 7.41
N LEU A 7 -3.71 -6.45 6.62
CA LEU A 7 -3.89 -7.86 6.97
C LEU A 7 -2.60 -8.49 7.48
N ALA A 8 -1.48 -8.18 6.80
CA ALA A 8 -0.16 -8.72 7.12
C ALA A 8 0.93 -7.79 6.58
N TRP A 9 2.17 -7.95 7.05
CA TRP A 9 3.34 -7.33 6.43
C TRP A 9 4.54 -8.27 6.36
N HIS A 10 5.41 -8.04 5.38
CA HIS A 10 6.64 -8.80 5.19
C HIS A 10 7.77 -7.89 4.69
N LEU A 11 9.00 -8.18 5.12
CA LEU A 11 10.20 -7.62 4.48
C LEU A 11 10.53 -8.43 3.22
N VAL A 12 10.70 -7.76 2.09
CA VAL A 12 11.08 -8.34 0.81
C VAL A 12 12.27 -7.57 0.27
N GLY A 13 13.48 -8.11 0.48
CA GLY A 13 14.72 -7.42 0.15
C GLY A 13 14.90 -6.15 0.97
N GLN A 14 14.84 -4.99 0.31
CA GLN A 14 14.97 -3.66 0.93
C GLN A 14 13.63 -2.92 1.04
N GLU A 15 12.52 -3.62 0.86
CA GLU A 15 11.17 -3.04 0.85
C GLU A 15 10.28 -3.75 1.87
N THR A 16 9.26 -3.04 2.34
CA THR A 16 8.19 -3.59 3.16
C THR A 16 6.97 -3.76 2.28
N ARG A 17 6.38 -4.96 2.30
CA ARG A 17 5.15 -5.27 1.57
C ARG A 17 4.02 -5.52 2.56
N TYR A 18 2.97 -4.71 2.48
CA TYR A 18 1.73 -4.91 3.23
C TYR A 18 0.71 -5.63 2.35
N GLU A 19 0.03 -6.61 2.93
CA GLU A 19 -1.22 -7.13 2.38
C GLU A 19 -2.36 -6.27 2.90
N VAL A 20 -3.19 -5.75 1.99
CA VAL A 20 -4.24 -4.79 2.33
C VAL A 20 -5.57 -5.24 1.74
N GLU A 21 -6.60 -5.31 2.58
CA GLU A 21 -7.98 -5.45 2.11
C GLU A 21 -8.52 -4.06 1.74
N VAL A 22 -8.95 -3.89 0.49
CA VAL A 22 -9.55 -2.64 0.01
C VAL A 22 -11.02 -2.61 0.42
N LYS A 23 -11.36 -1.73 1.38
CA LYS A 23 -12.75 -1.54 1.87
C LYS A 23 -13.53 -0.60 0.97
N THR A 24 -12.93 0.52 0.58
CA THR A 24 -13.60 1.52 -0.26
C THR A 24 -12.58 2.23 -1.15
N PRO A 25 -12.66 2.08 -2.48
CA PRO A 25 -11.91 2.92 -3.39
C PRO A 25 -12.54 4.31 -3.47
N TYR A 26 -11.74 5.37 -3.35
CA TYR A 26 -12.24 6.75 -3.50
C TYR A 26 -11.82 7.37 -4.83
N ARG A 27 -10.51 7.33 -5.12
CA ARG A 27 -9.95 7.86 -6.37
C ARG A 27 -8.86 6.94 -6.87
N HIS A 28 -9.07 6.33 -8.02
CA HIS A 28 -8.10 5.43 -8.63
C HIS A 28 -7.88 5.76 -10.12
N ARG A 29 -6.63 5.69 -10.57
CA ARG A 29 -6.26 5.79 -12.00
C ARG A 29 -5.88 4.43 -12.58
N PHE A 30 -6.04 3.38 -11.79
CA PHE A 30 -5.70 2.00 -12.10
C PHE A 30 -6.69 1.09 -11.35
N PRO A 31 -6.96 -0.13 -11.83
CA PRO A 31 -7.87 -1.04 -11.15
C PRO A 31 -7.37 -1.34 -9.73
N LEU A 32 -8.26 -1.23 -8.74
CA LEU A 32 -8.05 -1.75 -7.40
C LEU A 32 -8.94 -2.98 -7.22
N VAL A 33 -8.37 -4.07 -6.74
CA VAL A 33 -9.11 -5.27 -6.37
C VAL A 33 -9.29 -5.34 -4.85
N SER A 34 -10.11 -6.27 -4.37
CA SER A 34 -10.42 -6.40 -2.94
C SER A 34 -9.20 -6.67 -2.06
N ARG A 35 -8.13 -7.23 -2.63
CA ARG A 35 -6.89 -7.57 -1.90
C ARG A 35 -5.67 -7.17 -2.71
N GLU A 36 -4.93 -6.23 -2.16
CA GLU A 36 -3.78 -5.59 -2.83
C GLU A 36 -2.49 -5.80 -2.03
N TYR A 37 -1.37 -5.74 -2.74
CA TYR A 37 -0.05 -5.62 -2.13
C TYR A 37 0.45 -4.18 -2.23
N LEU A 38 0.61 -3.54 -1.08
CA LEU A 38 1.15 -2.19 -0.94
C LEU A 38 2.63 -2.26 -0.62
N TRP A 39 3.46 -1.70 -1.48
CA TRP A 39 4.92 -1.69 -1.33
C TRP A 39 5.39 -0.36 -0.78
N VAL A 40 6.31 -0.42 0.18
CA VAL A 40 6.95 0.75 0.78
C VAL A 40 8.46 0.58 0.64
N PRO A 41 9.20 1.55 0.06
CA PRO A 41 10.60 1.38 -0.31
C PRO A 41 11.57 1.51 0.89
N ASN A 42 11.24 0.85 1.99
CA ASN A 42 12.04 0.87 3.21
C ASN A 42 11.87 -0.41 4.03
N THR A 43 12.72 -0.57 5.03
CA THR A 43 12.72 -1.69 5.99
C THR A 43 12.47 -1.24 7.44
N CYS A 44 12.29 0.06 7.66
CA CYS A 44 12.01 0.66 8.98
C CYS A 44 10.61 0.30 9.52
N GLY A 45 9.70 -0.19 8.67
CA GLY A 45 8.28 -0.30 9.01
C GLY A 45 7.60 1.07 9.13
N CYS A 46 8.09 2.06 8.39
CA CYS A 46 7.56 3.42 8.37
C CYS A 46 6.83 3.68 7.03
N PRO A 47 5.57 4.12 7.02
CA PRO A 47 4.73 4.44 8.17
C PRO A 47 4.33 3.18 8.98
N PRO A 48 4.10 3.32 10.31
CA PRO A 48 3.77 2.20 11.20
C PRO A 48 2.33 1.73 11.00
N LEU A 49 2.09 1.04 9.89
CA LEU A 49 0.80 0.44 9.58
C LEU A 49 0.64 -0.86 10.37
N GLN A 50 -0.33 -0.88 11.28
CA GLN A 50 -0.57 -1.99 12.18
C GLN A 50 -1.53 -3.00 11.56
N GLU A 51 -1.21 -4.29 11.68
CA GLU A 51 -2.12 -5.37 11.29
C GLU A 51 -3.47 -5.24 12.00
N GLY A 52 -4.54 -5.52 11.26
CA GLY A 52 -5.92 -5.40 11.72
C GLY A 52 -6.46 -3.97 11.77
N SER A 53 -5.61 -2.94 11.63
CA SER A 53 -6.02 -1.54 11.65
C SER A 53 -6.37 -1.03 10.25
N GLU A 54 -7.24 -0.03 10.22
CA GLU A 54 -7.81 0.55 9.02
C GLU A 54 -7.21 1.93 8.76
N TYR A 55 -6.96 2.25 7.49
CA TYR A 55 -6.26 3.46 7.08
C TYR A 55 -6.83 4.04 5.78
N LEU A 56 -6.81 5.36 5.68
CA LEU A 56 -6.90 6.07 4.41
C LEU A 56 -5.51 6.16 3.77
N LEU A 57 -5.34 5.53 2.62
CA LEU A 57 -4.07 5.35 1.94
C LEU A 57 -4.04 6.05 0.58
N MET A 58 -2.98 6.83 0.35
CA MET A 58 -2.67 7.40 -0.97
C MET A 58 -1.48 6.69 -1.59
N ALA A 59 -1.78 5.65 -2.37
CA ALA A 59 -0.78 4.91 -3.10
C ALA A 59 -0.74 5.27 -4.59
N GLN A 60 0.42 5.07 -5.21
CA GLN A 60 0.69 5.35 -6.62
C GLN A 60 1.01 4.05 -7.34
N ARG A 61 0.63 3.95 -8.62
CA ARG A 61 1.05 2.83 -9.45
C ARG A 61 2.50 3.05 -9.86
N HIS A 62 3.35 2.07 -9.59
CA HIS A 62 4.73 2.02 -10.07
C HIS A 62 4.84 0.94 -11.13
N VAL A 63 5.18 1.35 -12.35
CA VAL A 63 5.52 0.46 -13.46
C VAL A 63 6.96 0.72 -13.83
N ASN A 64 7.80 -0.32 -13.85
CA ASN A 64 9.19 -0.19 -14.28
C ASN A 64 9.28 0.00 -15.80
N HIS A 65 10.46 0.40 -16.27
CA HIS A 65 10.71 0.65 -17.70
C HIS A 65 10.45 -0.60 -18.56
N GLU A 66 10.78 -1.79 -18.05
CA GLU A 66 10.57 -3.06 -18.74
C GLU A 66 9.11 -3.55 -18.69
N HIS A 67 8.21 -2.81 -18.03
CA HIS A 67 6.79 -3.15 -17.86
C HIS A 67 6.51 -4.52 -17.19
N THR A 68 7.49 -5.10 -16.51
CA THR A 68 7.37 -6.40 -15.82
C THR A 68 6.88 -6.27 -14.37
N LEU A 69 7.09 -5.11 -13.76
CA LEU A 69 6.60 -4.78 -12.42
C LEU A 69 5.41 -3.86 -12.56
N ASN A 70 4.27 -4.28 -12.02
CA ASN A 70 3.07 -3.46 -11.92
C ASN A 70 2.57 -3.54 -10.48
N ARG A 71 3.00 -2.60 -9.65
CA ARG A 71 2.76 -2.62 -8.21
C ARG A 71 2.21 -1.30 -7.70
N ILE A 72 1.58 -1.36 -6.53
CA ILE A 72 1.07 -0.19 -5.84
C ILE A 72 2.08 0.19 -4.76
N LEU A 73 2.53 1.44 -4.77
CA LEU A 73 3.57 1.95 -3.88
C LEU A 73 3.01 3.04 -2.96
N LEU A 74 3.31 2.94 -1.67
CA LEU A 74 3.25 4.07 -0.74
C LEU A 74 4.65 4.70 -0.72
N GLN A 75 4.75 5.95 -1.17
CA GLN A 75 6.01 6.68 -1.11
C GLN A 75 6.40 6.96 0.35
N ASP A 76 7.68 7.21 0.64
CA ASP A 76 8.16 7.47 2.02
C ASP A 76 7.49 8.67 2.68
N ASN A 77 7.11 9.68 1.90
CA ASN A 77 6.30 10.84 2.31
C ASN A 77 4.82 10.70 1.92
N GLY A 78 4.40 9.48 1.60
CA GLY A 78 3.04 9.15 1.20
C GLY A 78 2.05 9.33 2.34
N TYR A 79 0.80 9.58 1.97
CA TYR A 79 -0.27 9.79 2.95
C TYR A 79 -0.85 8.44 3.42
N ALA A 80 -0.67 8.17 4.70
CA ALA A 80 -1.36 7.11 5.42
C ALA A 80 -1.90 7.67 6.74
N ARG A 81 -3.22 7.66 6.90
CA ARG A 81 -3.90 8.17 8.09
C ARG A 81 -4.78 7.08 8.69
N PRO A 82 -4.73 6.83 10.01
CA PRO A 82 -5.67 5.93 10.67
C PRO A 82 -7.13 6.29 10.37
N TRP A 83 -7.95 5.27 10.14
CA TRP A 83 -9.38 5.40 9.98
C TRP A 83 -10.04 5.26 11.37
N THR A 84 -10.61 6.35 11.87
CA THR A 84 -11.29 6.46 13.18
C THR A 84 -12.72 6.94 12.98
#